data_AF-A0A3G9GRF5-F1
#
_entry.id   AF-A0A3G9GRF5-F1
#
_cell.length_a   1.000
_cell.length_b   1.000
_cell.length_c   1.000
_cell.angle_alpha   90.00
_cell.angle_beta   90.00
_cell.angle_gamma   90.00
#
_symmetry.space_group_name_H-M   'P 1'
#
loop_
_entity.id
_entity.type
_entity.pdbx_description
1 polymer ?
#
loop_
_entity_poly.entity_id
_entity_poly.type
_entity_poly.pdbx_seq_one_letter_code
_entity_poly.pdbx_strand_id
1 'polypeptide(L)' 'MEDVESNREADRVVERLKHAIQQPYEVDGHSIELGVSIGVAYYPEDGMLIEELLDVADRKMYGDKAPDIPRG' A
#
# COMPACT_ATOMS: atom_id res chain seq x y z
N MET A 1 -6.09 23.47 -2.96
CA MET A 1 -6.02 22.85 -4.31
C MET A 1 -4.69 22.12 -4.48
N GLU A 2 -3.62 22.59 -3.82
CA GLU A 2 -2.30 21.96 -3.71
C GLU A 2 -2.33 20.58 -3.02
N ASP A 3 -3.16 20.39 -1.99
CA ASP A 3 -3.23 19.14 -1.22
C ASP A 3 -3.72 17.94 -2.07
N VAL A 4 -4.63 18.20 -3.01
CA VAL A 4 -5.17 17.18 -3.91
C VAL A 4 -4.12 16.70 -4.93
N GLU A 5 -3.16 17.56 -5.30
CA GLU A 5 -2.04 17.14 -6.16
C GLU A 5 -1.03 16.31 -5.38
N SER A 6 -0.69 16.70 -4.15
CA SER A 6 0.21 15.93 -3.28
C SER A 6 -0.32 14.52 -2.97
N ASN A 7 -1.63 14.39 -2.74
CA ASN A 7 -2.25 13.08 -2.50
C ASN A 7 -2.21 12.20 -3.76
N ARG A 8 -2.40 12.80 -4.94
CA ARG A 8 -2.25 12.08 -6.22
C ARG A 8 -0.82 11.62 -6.47
N GLU A 9 0.19 12.34 -5.98
CA GLU A 9 1.58 11.88 -6.05
C GLU A 9 1.83 10.69 -5.14
N ALA A 10 1.31 10.71 -3.92
CA ALA A 10 1.38 9.56 -3.01
C ALA A 10 0.71 8.32 -3.61
N ASP A 11 -0.49 8.47 -4.18
CA ASP A 11 -1.21 7.39 -4.86
C ASP A 11 -0.39 6.81 -6.04
N ARG A 12 0.26 7.67 -6.85
CA ARG A 12 1.13 7.23 -7.94
C ARG A 12 2.34 6.44 -7.44
N VAL A 13 2.94 6.86 -6.33
CA VAL A 13 4.07 6.15 -5.72
C VAL A 13 3.64 4.78 -5.22
N VAL A 14 2.47 4.69 -4.57
CA VAL A 14 1.88 3.44 -4.10
C VAL A 14 1.64 2.49 -5.26
N GLU A 15 1.04 2.98 -6.35
CA GLU A 15 0.74 2.15 -7.51
C GLU A 15 2.01 1.61 -8.18
N ARG A 16 3.05 2.45 -8.29
CA ARG A 16 4.35 2.04 -8.80
C ARG A 16 5.00 0.97 -7.93
N LEU A 17 4.87 1.08 -6.60
CA LEU A 17 5.42 0.10 -5.66
C LEU A 17 4.67 -1.24 -5.72
N LYS A 18 3.33 -1.19 -5.79
CA LYS A 18 2.48 -2.39 -6.00
C LYS A 18 2.90 -3.10 -7.29
N HIS A 19 2.99 -2.39 -8.40
CA HIS A 19 3.41 -2.97 -9.68
C HIS A 19 4.80 -3.60 -9.63
N ALA A 20 5.77 -2.94 -8.97
CA ALA A 20 7.13 -3.45 -8.88
C ALA A 20 7.22 -4.73 -8.02
N ILE A 21 6.42 -4.83 -6.96
CA ILE A 21 6.40 -5.99 -6.05
C ILE A 21 5.57 -7.15 -6.63
N GLN A 22 4.52 -6.87 -7.40
CA GLN A 22 3.67 -7.89 -8.00
C GLN A 22 4.29 -8.56 -9.24
N GLN A 23 5.50 -8.16 -9.65
CA GLN A 23 6.20 -8.88 -10.72
C GLN A 23 6.55 -10.30 -10.25
N PRO A 24 6.41 -11.32 -11.10
CA PRO A 24 6.80 -12.67 -10.75
C PRO A 24 8.31 -12.77 -10.47
N TYR A 25 8.66 -13.49 -9.40
CA TYR A 25 10.04 -13.77 -9.03
C TYR A 25 10.38 -15.22 -9.33
N GLU A 26 11.51 -15.45 -9.99
CA GLU A 26 12.05 -16.79 -10.20
C GLU A 26 12.91 -17.20 -9.00
N VAL A 27 12.46 -18.20 -8.26
CA VAL A 27 13.18 -18.78 -7.12
C VAL A 27 13.23 -20.30 -7.29
N ASP A 28 14.43 -20.85 -7.44
CA ASP A 28 14.66 -22.29 -7.65
C ASP A 28 13.83 -22.90 -8.79
N GLY A 29 13.61 -22.13 -9.87
CA GLY A 29 12.81 -22.54 -11.04
C GLY A 29 11.30 -22.49 -10.84
N HIS A 30 10.83 -21.89 -9.73
CA HIS A 30 9.43 -21.61 -9.48
C HIS A 30 9.17 -20.12 -9.66
N SER A 31 8.09 -19.80 -10.38
CA SER A 31 7.57 -18.44 -10.48
C SER A 31 6.66 -18.15 -9.28
N ILE A 32 7.05 -17.16 -8.48
CA ILE A 32 6.34 -16.73 -7.27
C ILE A 32 5.79 -15.33 -7.50
N GLU A 33 4.47 -15.17 -7.38
CA GLU A 33 3.82 -13.86 -7.36
C GLU A 33 3.67 -13.40 -5.91
N LEU A 34 4.06 -12.15 -5.63
CA LEU A 34 3.92 -11.54 -4.31
C LEU A 34 2.81 -10.49 -4.32
N GLY A 35 1.90 -10.59 -3.36
CA GLY A 35 0.97 -9.52 -3.03
C GLY A 35 1.57 -8.55 -2.01
N VAL A 36 1.23 -7.26 -2.12
CA VAL A 36 1.55 -6.26 -1.10
C VAL A 36 0.34 -5.38 -0.81
N SER A 37 0.11 -5.12 0.48
CA SER A 37 -0.88 -4.14 0.96
C SER A 37 -0.13 -2.92 1.46
N ILE A 38 -0.61 -1.73 1.09
CA ILE A 38 0.05 -0.46 1.42
C ILE A 38 -1.03 0.49 1.91
N GLY A 39 -0.90 0.97 3.15
CA GLY A 39 -1.78 2.00 3.70
C GLY A 39 -1.13 3.37 3.64
N VAL A 40 -1.93 4.40 3.35
CA VAL A 40 -1.47 5.79 3.22
C VAL A 40 -2.30 6.68 4.15
N ALA A 41 -1.61 7.55 4.89
CA ALA A 41 -2.24 8.59 5.70
C ALA A 41 -1.77 9.98 5.25
N TYR A 42 -2.68 10.94 5.32
CA TYR A 42 -2.50 12.31 4.85
C TYR A 42 -2.63 13.29 6.02
N TYR A 43 -1.65 14.18 6.17
CA TYR A 43 -1.76 15.29 7.10
C TYR A 43 -2.40 16.48 6.38
N PRO A 44 -3.34 17.21 7.01
CA PRO A 44 -3.89 16.99 8.35
C PRO A 44 -5.12 16.06 8.39
N GLU A 45 -5.58 15.51 7.27
CA GLU A 45 -6.86 14.80 7.15
C GLU A 45 -6.99 13.57 8.06
N ASP A 46 -5.92 12.80 8.20
CA ASP A 46 -5.86 11.55 8.95
C ASP A 46 -5.24 11.73 10.36
N GLY A 47 -4.84 12.95 10.73
CA GLY A 47 -4.24 13.23 12.03
C GLY A 47 -3.39 14.48 12.04
N MET A 48 -3.20 15.05 13.23
CA MET A 48 -2.33 16.21 13.47
C MET A 48 -0.99 15.80 14.07
N LEU A 49 -0.91 14.60 14.64
CA LEU A 49 0.28 14.02 15.24
C LEU A 49 0.77 12.82 14.42
N ILE A 50 2.08 12.59 14.45
CA ILE A 50 2.71 11.48 13.72
C ILE A 50 2.16 10.11 14.15
N GLU A 51 1.82 9.96 15.44
CA GLU A 51 1.26 8.72 16.00
C GLU A 51 -0.12 8.41 15.40
N GLU A 52 -0.93 9.44 15.16
CA GLU A 52 -2.26 9.31 14.55
C GLU A 52 -2.15 8.90 13.07
N LEU A 53 -1.23 9.54 12.34
CA LEU A 53 -0.98 9.22 10.93
C LEU A 53 -0.48 7.77 10.76
N LEU A 54 0.41 7.31 11.64
CA LEU A 54 0.91 5.93 11.61
C LEU A 54 -0.19 4.91 11.90
N ASP A 55 -1.02 5.16 12.91
CA ASP A 55 -2.15 4.28 13.26
C ASP A 55 -3.17 4.20 12.11
N VAL A 56 -3.47 5.33 11.45
CA VAL A 56 -4.36 5.34 10.28
C VAL A 56 -3.75 4.59 9.09
N ALA A 57 -2.46 4.80 8.78
CA ALA A 57 -1.78 4.10 7.71
C ALA A 57 -1.76 2.59 7.95
N ASP A 58 -1.48 2.13 9.17
CA ASP A 58 -1.46 0.71 9.52
C ASP A 58 -2.85 0.07 9.40
N ARG A 59 -3.89 0.75 9.87
CA ARG A 59 -5.28 0.29 9.70
C ARG A 59 -5.69 0.18 8.23
N LYS A 60 -5.35 1.17 7.41
CA LYS A 60 -5.62 1.14 5.95
C LYS A 60 -4.87 0.00 5.28
N MET A 61 -3.61 -0.25 5.67
CA MET A 61 -2.83 -1.39 5.19
C MET A 61 -3.50 -2.73 5.56
N TYR A 62 -3.94 -2.88 6.81
CA TYR A 62 -4.62 -4.09 7.27
C TYR A 62 -5.94 -4.33 6.55
N GLY A 63 -6.70 -3.27 6.25
CA GLY A 63 -7.92 -3.35 5.43
C GLY A 63 -7.64 -3.83 4.01
N ASP A 64 -6.54 -3.39 3.40
CA ASP A 64 -6.08 -3.83 2.08
C ASP A 64 -5.49 -5.26 2.10
N LYS A 65 -5.11 -5.77 3.27
CA LYS A 65 -4.58 -7.12 3.43
C LYS A 65 -5.71 -8.12 3.50
N ALA A 66 -6.27 -8.46 2.34
CA ALA A 66 -7.13 -9.64 2.24
C ALA A 66 -6.30 -10.90 2.61
N PRO A 67 -6.82 -11.82 3.44
CA PRO A 67 -6.22 -13.13 3.56
C PRO A 67 -6.21 -13.74 2.16
N ASP A 68 -5.04 -14.15 1.71
CA ASP A 68 -4.86 -14.93 0.49
C ASP A 68 -5.59 -16.26 0.71
N ILE A 69 -6.88 -16.32 0.37
CA ILE A 69 -7.66 -17.55 0.37
C ILE A 69 -7.35 -18.21 -0.97
N PRO A 70 -6.61 -19.32 -1.01
CA PRO A 70 -6.35 -20.02 -2.24
C PRO A 70 -7.70 -20.46 -2.80
N ARG A 71 -8.10 -19.90 -3.94
CA ARG A 71 -9.21 -20.44 -4.71
C ARG A 71 -8.69 -21.68 -5.42
N GLY A 72 -8.83 -22.82 -4.74
CA GLY A 72 -8.78 -24.14 -5.36
C GLY A 72 -9.95 -24.34 -6.32
#